data_AF-A0A0K8VDI6-F1
#
_entry.id   AF-A0A0K8VDI6-F1
#
_cell.length_a   1.000
_cell.length_b   1.000
_cell.length_c   1.000
_cell.angle_alpha   90.00
_cell.angle_beta   90.00
_cell.angle_gamma   90.00
#
_symmetry.space_group_name_H-M   'P 1'
#
loop_
_entity.id
_entity.type
_entity.pdbx_description
1 polymer ?
#
loop_
_entity_poly.entity_id
_entity_poly.type
_entity_poly.pdbx_seq_one_letter_code
_entity_poly.pdbx_strand_id
1 'polypeptide(L)'
;QNVWTQFHHLSFWELLWVNCLKLDWHEARLYASYLVEQSKWSRTIYSYQQAAIMLMNDDLDDTGRQTIERLMKDAPKHKQRIAGKSLPMEKFICKKVARYFAQNHYLCLPAVELMFVWNTFKVLGKNYRLSDSIFRLIERQMKQLAHRNDTYELDNQALCLLLRGACYRQMKQPFRALQDLEACMNLESHVKEDTYLMAYACVESGLVHADEQNYDLAISTIEEAKKKYTGFSLQSRLHFRIHAALMELKEKLNATT
;
A
#
# COMPACT_ATOMS: atom_id res chain seq x y z
N GLN A 1 -26.49 23.24 -2.35
CA GLN A 1 -25.38 22.63 -3.10
C GLN A 1 -25.31 21.11 -2.81
N ASN A 2 -26.32 20.32 -3.22
CA ASN A 2 -26.40 18.86 -2.98
C ASN A 2 -26.41 18.01 -4.27
N VAL A 3 -26.09 18.62 -5.42
CA VAL A 3 -26.36 18.02 -6.73
C VAL A 3 -25.33 16.95 -7.14
N TRP A 4 -24.14 16.93 -6.53
CA TRP A 4 -23.05 16.00 -6.90
C TRP A 4 -22.32 15.41 -5.69
N THR A 5 -23.03 14.72 -4.80
CA THR A 5 -22.46 14.09 -3.59
C THR A 5 -21.27 13.17 -3.88
N GLN A 6 -21.31 12.43 -4.99
CA GLN A 6 -20.19 11.56 -5.40
C GLN A 6 -18.93 12.34 -5.79
N PHE A 7 -19.09 13.54 -6.36
CA PHE A 7 -17.96 14.41 -6.68
C PHE A 7 -17.29 14.92 -5.40
N HIS A 8 -18.07 15.30 -4.38
CA HIS A 8 -17.52 15.65 -3.08
C HIS A 8 -16.75 14.49 -2.43
N HIS A 9 -17.28 13.26 -2.51
CA HIS A 9 -16.55 12.09 -2.00
C HIS A 9 -15.24 11.83 -2.74
N LEU A 10 -15.20 12.05 -4.05
CA LEU A 10 -13.96 11.98 -4.82
C LEU A 10 -12.96 13.04 -4.35
N SER A 11 -13.41 14.28 -4.15
CA SER A 11 -12.55 15.33 -3.59
C SER A 11 -12.04 15.00 -2.19
N PHE A 12 -12.89 14.43 -1.31
CA PHE A 12 -12.45 13.98 0.02
C PHE A 12 -11.41 12.86 -0.07
N TRP A 13 -11.57 11.93 -1.01
CA TRP A 13 -10.59 10.89 -1.27
C TRP A 13 -9.25 11.47 -1.70
N GLU A 14 -9.24 12.43 -2.64
CA GLU A 14 -8.00 13.07 -3.08
C GLU A 14 -7.33 13.86 -1.94
N LEU A 15 -8.10 14.65 -1.18
CA LEU A 15 -7.60 15.43 -0.05
C LEU A 15 -7.05 14.52 1.06
N LEU A 16 -7.68 13.38 1.34
CA LEU A 16 -7.18 12.38 2.26
C LEU A 16 -5.78 11.92 1.86
N TRP A 17 -5.58 11.46 0.63
CA TRP A 17 -4.28 10.91 0.21
C TRP A 17 -3.22 11.99 0.03
N VAL A 18 -3.59 13.20 -0.38
CA VAL A 18 -2.68 14.35 -0.41
C VAL A 18 -2.14 14.67 0.99
N ASN A 19 -3.00 14.64 2.01
CA ASN A 19 -2.56 14.86 3.39
C ASN A 19 -1.74 13.67 3.94
N CYS A 20 -2.08 12.43 3.59
CA CYS A 20 -1.22 11.27 3.88
C CYS A 20 0.19 11.41 3.26
N LEU A 21 0.30 11.90 2.01
CA LEU A 21 1.60 12.14 1.36
C LEU A 21 2.42 13.21 2.10
N LYS A 22 1.76 14.21 2.71
CA LYS A 22 2.38 15.25 3.53
C LYS A 22 2.66 14.79 4.97
N LEU A 23 2.27 13.57 5.33
CA LEU A 23 2.27 13.05 6.71
C LEU A 23 1.42 13.88 7.68
N ASP A 24 0.41 14.60 7.17
CA ASP A 24 -0.59 15.30 7.98
C ASP A 24 -1.73 14.34 8.33
N TRP A 25 -1.49 13.51 9.35
CA TRP A 25 -2.43 12.47 9.78
C TRP A 25 -3.71 13.04 10.37
N HIS A 26 -3.65 14.23 10.99
CA HIS A 26 -4.82 14.88 11.57
C HIS A 26 -5.80 15.29 10.46
N GLU A 27 -5.30 15.99 9.46
CA GLU A 27 -6.12 16.45 8.34
C GLU A 27 -6.57 15.28 7.45
N ALA A 28 -5.71 14.28 7.24
CA ALA A 28 -6.10 13.06 6.53
C ALA A 28 -7.25 12.31 7.24
N ARG A 29 -7.24 12.25 8.57
CA ARG A 29 -8.29 11.64 9.38
C ARG A 29 -9.64 12.35 9.22
N LEU A 30 -9.64 13.68 9.09
CA LEU A 30 -10.86 14.48 8.88
C LEU A 30 -11.56 14.09 7.58
N TYR A 31 -10.82 14.03 6.46
CA TYR A 31 -11.41 13.60 5.20
C TYR A 31 -11.81 12.12 5.21
N ALA A 32 -11.07 11.28 5.94
CA ALA A 32 -11.44 9.88 6.14
C ALA A 32 -12.77 9.72 6.88
N SER A 33 -13.04 10.53 7.92
CA SER A 33 -14.33 10.47 8.64
C SER A 33 -15.49 10.88 7.75
N TYR A 34 -15.33 11.89 6.89
CA TYR A 34 -16.37 12.25 5.92
C TYR A 34 -16.69 11.11 4.97
N LEU A 35 -15.70 10.36 4.50
CA LEU A 35 -15.92 9.18 3.66
C LEU A 35 -16.66 8.05 4.41
N VAL A 36 -16.30 7.79 5.66
CA VAL A 36 -16.98 6.78 6.50
C VAL A 36 -18.44 7.12 6.77
N GLU A 37 -18.72 8.40 7.04
CA GLU A 37 -20.05 8.89 7.40
C GLU A 37 -20.96 9.06 6.18
N GLN A 38 -20.44 9.58 5.07
CA GLN A 38 -21.25 10.08 3.97
C GLN A 38 -21.24 9.16 2.75
N SER A 39 -20.17 8.37 2.52
CA SER A 39 -20.04 7.55 1.32
C SER A 39 -20.62 6.14 1.50
N LYS A 40 -21.37 5.70 0.49
CA LYS A 40 -21.97 4.36 0.40
C LYS A 40 -21.13 3.37 -0.42
N TRP A 41 -19.97 3.78 -0.94
CA TRP A 41 -19.17 2.96 -1.84
C TRP A 41 -18.69 1.66 -1.19
N SER A 42 -17.87 1.75 -0.15
CA SER A 42 -17.50 0.59 0.68
C SER A 42 -17.16 1.03 2.09
N ARG A 43 -18.05 0.72 3.03
CA ARG A 43 -17.82 1.02 4.45
C ARG A 43 -16.66 0.22 5.04
N THR A 44 -16.43 -1.00 4.54
CA THR A 44 -15.23 -1.78 4.90
C THR A 44 -13.95 -1.04 4.53
N ILE A 45 -13.87 -0.48 3.31
CA ILE A 45 -12.68 0.24 2.85
C ILE A 45 -12.47 1.51 3.67
N TYR A 46 -13.49 2.36 3.79
CA TYR A 46 -13.34 3.65 4.46
C TYR A 46 -13.09 3.50 5.97
N SER A 47 -13.75 2.56 6.65
CA SER A 47 -13.50 2.33 8.09
C SER A 47 -12.06 1.91 8.35
N TYR A 48 -11.51 0.99 7.54
CA TYR A 48 -10.12 0.58 7.67
C TYR A 48 -9.15 1.71 7.30
N GLN A 49 -9.44 2.51 6.26
CA GLN A 49 -8.60 3.66 5.90
C GLN A 49 -8.49 4.67 7.03
N GLN A 50 -9.62 5.04 7.64
CA GLN A 50 -9.62 5.94 8.79
C GLN A 50 -8.81 5.35 9.94
N ALA A 51 -9.02 4.07 10.27
CA ALA A 51 -8.27 3.40 11.32
C ALA A 51 -6.76 3.32 11.02
N ALA A 52 -6.39 3.01 9.77
CA ALA A 52 -5.01 2.94 9.30
C ALA A 52 -4.30 4.29 9.39
N ILE A 53 -4.98 5.39 9.04
CA ILE A 53 -4.46 6.75 9.18
C ILE A 53 -4.27 7.10 10.66
N MET A 54 -5.27 6.80 11.49
CA MET A 54 -5.17 7.06 12.93
C MET A 54 -3.99 6.30 13.54
N LEU A 55 -3.77 5.03 13.17
CA LEU A 55 -2.64 4.22 13.64
C LEU A 55 -1.26 4.79 13.30
N MET A 56 -1.15 5.73 12.36
CA MET A 56 0.12 6.41 12.06
C MET A 56 0.42 7.59 13.00
N ASN A 57 -0.53 7.99 13.84
CA ASN A 57 -0.38 9.09 14.76
C ASN A 57 0.12 8.58 16.12
N ASP A 58 1.33 8.97 16.50
CA ASP A 58 1.97 8.56 17.76
C ASP A 58 1.22 9.12 19.00
N ASP A 59 0.53 10.26 18.85
CA ASP A 59 -0.13 11.00 19.94
C ASP A 59 -1.63 10.65 20.09
N LEU A 60 -1.99 9.38 19.93
CA LEU A 60 -3.36 8.89 20.08
C LEU A 60 -3.81 8.81 21.54
N ASP A 61 -4.85 9.59 21.87
CA ASP A 61 -5.58 9.51 23.14
C ASP A 61 -6.48 8.25 23.22
N ASP A 62 -7.05 8.00 24.40
CA ASP A 62 -7.90 6.83 24.65
C ASP A 62 -9.16 6.81 23.77
N THR A 63 -9.72 7.99 23.48
CA THR A 63 -10.89 8.12 22.60
C THR A 63 -10.55 7.73 21.16
N GLY A 64 -9.38 8.12 20.67
CA GLY A 64 -8.83 7.72 19.39
C GLY A 64 -8.59 6.21 19.32
N ARG A 65 -8.03 5.61 20.37
CA ARG A 65 -7.84 4.14 20.46
C ARG A 65 -9.17 3.39 20.43
N GLN A 66 -10.17 3.83 21.20
CA GLN A 66 -11.52 3.25 21.16
C GLN A 66 -12.19 3.41 19.78
N THR A 67 -11.92 4.52 19.09
CA THR A 67 -12.41 4.74 17.74
C THR A 67 -11.80 3.76 16.75
N ILE A 68 -10.48 3.53 16.80
CA ILE A 68 -9.80 2.51 15.99
C ILE A 68 -10.39 1.13 16.26
N GLU A 69 -10.55 0.77 17.53
CA GLU A 69 -11.14 -0.51 17.94
C GLU A 69 -12.52 -0.75 17.30
N ARG A 70 -13.40 0.26 17.37
CA ARG A 70 -14.73 0.20 16.77
C ARG A 70 -14.64 0.04 15.25
N LEU A 71 -13.84 0.89 14.58
CA LEU A 71 -13.68 0.85 13.12
C LEU A 71 -13.14 -0.50 12.64
N MET A 72 -12.14 -1.05 13.33
CA MET A 72 -11.55 -2.36 13.03
C MET A 72 -12.56 -3.49 13.26
N LYS A 73 -13.35 -3.46 14.35
CA LYS A 73 -14.40 -4.48 14.61
C LYS A 73 -15.54 -4.43 13.60
N ASP A 74 -15.89 -3.24 13.13
CA ASP A 74 -17.05 -3.07 12.24
C ASP A 74 -16.70 -3.26 10.75
N ALA A 75 -15.47 -2.95 10.32
CA ALA A 75 -15.09 -3.04 8.91
C ALA A 75 -15.40 -4.41 8.27
N PRO A 76 -15.09 -5.58 8.88
CA PRO A 76 -15.42 -6.88 8.29
C PRO A 76 -16.92 -7.17 8.18
N LYS A 77 -17.76 -6.56 9.03
CA LYS A 77 -19.22 -6.76 9.04
C LYS A 77 -19.91 -6.17 7.81
N HIS A 78 -19.30 -5.15 7.22
CA HIS A 78 -19.85 -4.45 6.05
C HIS A 78 -19.32 -4.98 4.70
N LYS A 79 -18.56 -6.08 4.71
CA LYS A 79 -17.98 -6.65 3.49
C LYS A 79 -19.07 -7.00 2.48
N GLN A 80 -18.99 -6.42 1.30
CA GLN A 80 -19.95 -6.59 0.24
C GLN A 80 -19.67 -7.87 -0.57
N ARG A 81 -20.70 -8.34 -1.27
CA ARG A 81 -20.60 -9.39 -2.30
C ARG A 81 -21.32 -8.92 -3.54
N ILE A 82 -20.62 -8.91 -4.68
CA ILE A 82 -21.17 -8.61 -5.99
C ILE A 82 -21.11 -9.89 -6.80
N ALA A 83 -22.27 -10.37 -7.28
CA ALA A 83 -22.39 -11.66 -7.97
C ALA A 83 -21.73 -12.82 -7.19
N GLY A 84 -21.97 -12.87 -5.88
CA GLY A 84 -21.43 -13.90 -4.99
C GLY A 84 -19.94 -13.76 -4.63
N LYS A 85 -19.20 -12.81 -5.22
CA LYS A 85 -17.78 -12.58 -4.95
C LYS A 85 -17.58 -11.30 -4.13
N SER A 86 -16.77 -11.37 -3.08
CA SER A 86 -16.32 -10.15 -2.37
C SER A 86 -15.25 -9.41 -3.15
N LEU A 87 -15.24 -8.08 -3.02
CA LEU A 87 -14.26 -7.20 -3.63
C LEU A 87 -12.83 -7.58 -3.16
N PRO A 88 -11.83 -7.64 -4.05
CA PRO A 88 -10.47 -8.01 -3.68
C PRO A 88 -9.89 -7.13 -2.57
N MET A 89 -10.18 -5.81 -2.60
CA MET A 89 -9.71 -4.89 -1.58
C MET A 89 -10.34 -5.16 -0.21
N GLU A 90 -11.65 -5.42 -0.15
CA GLU A 90 -12.31 -5.73 1.13
C GLU A 90 -11.79 -7.03 1.73
N LYS A 91 -11.49 -8.04 0.90
CA LYS A 91 -10.84 -9.28 1.38
C LYS A 91 -9.47 -9.01 1.99
N PHE A 92 -8.65 -8.19 1.32
CA PHE A 92 -7.34 -7.77 1.84
C PHE A 92 -7.51 -7.03 3.17
N ILE A 93 -8.45 -6.10 3.25
CA ILE A 93 -8.73 -5.33 4.47
C ILE A 93 -9.18 -6.24 5.62
N CYS A 94 -10.07 -7.21 5.39
CA CYS A 94 -10.47 -8.14 6.44
C CYS A 94 -9.29 -8.94 6.99
N LYS A 95 -8.32 -9.31 6.14
CA LYS A 95 -7.07 -9.95 6.60
C LYS A 95 -6.24 -9.00 7.45
N LYS A 96 -6.07 -7.75 7.03
CA LYS A 96 -5.34 -6.73 7.81
C LYS A 96 -6.01 -6.43 9.16
N VAL A 97 -7.34 -6.39 9.20
CA VAL A 97 -8.10 -6.26 10.45
C VAL A 97 -7.86 -7.48 11.35
N ALA A 98 -7.90 -8.70 10.82
CA ALA A 98 -7.60 -9.90 11.60
C ALA A 98 -6.15 -9.87 12.15
N ARG A 99 -5.19 -9.46 11.31
CA ARG A 99 -3.79 -9.27 11.71
C ARG A 99 -3.64 -8.22 12.81
N TYR A 100 -4.36 -7.10 12.73
CA TYR A 100 -4.34 -6.08 13.78
C TYR A 100 -4.68 -6.67 15.15
N PHE A 101 -5.74 -7.49 15.25
CA PHE A 101 -6.08 -8.15 16.53
C PHE A 101 -5.08 -9.24 16.91
N ALA A 102 -4.57 -10.02 15.94
CA ALA A 102 -3.59 -11.08 16.20
C ALA A 102 -2.21 -10.54 16.62
N GLN A 103 -1.86 -9.32 16.21
CA GLN A 103 -0.57 -8.67 16.46
C GLN A 103 -0.67 -7.63 17.60
N ASN A 104 -1.55 -7.86 18.58
CA ASN A 104 -1.76 -7.01 19.75
C ASN A 104 -2.04 -5.54 19.37
N HIS A 105 -3.06 -5.34 18.54
CA HIS A 105 -3.56 -4.02 18.13
C HIS A 105 -2.51 -3.17 17.40
N TYR A 106 -1.67 -3.82 16.59
CA TYR A 106 -0.61 -3.16 15.83
C TYR A 106 -0.63 -3.59 14.36
N LEU A 107 -0.29 -2.66 13.47
CA LEU A 107 0.02 -2.89 12.07
C LEU A 107 1.23 -2.05 11.69
N CYS A 108 2.13 -2.63 10.90
CA CYS A 108 3.30 -1.90 10.39
C CYS A 108 2.90 -1.01 9.21
N LEU A 109 3.10 0.31 9.34
CA LEU A 109 2.88 1.32 8.29
C LEU A 109 1.54 1.20 7.52
N PRO A 110 0.38 0.98 8.17
CA PRO A 110 -0.86 0.64 7.48
C PRO A 110 -1.32 1.70 6.48
N ALA A 111 -1.14 3.00 6.76
CA ALA A 111 -1.49 4.04 5.79
C ALA A 111 -0.52 4.10 4.60
N VAL A 112 0.78 3.88 4.83
CA VAL A 112 1.80 3.90 3.77
C VAL A 112 1.66 2.68 2.86
N GLU A 113 1.33 1.52 3.43
CA GLU A 113 0.95 0.32 2.69
C GLU A 113 -0.24 0.61 1.75
N LEU A 114 -1.28 1.26 2.26
CA LEU A 114 -2.40 1.69 1.43
C LEU A 114 -1.97 2.70 0.36
N MET A 115 -1.13 3.69 0.67
CA MET A 115 -0.62 4.64 -0.33
C MET A 115 0.09 3.92 -1.48
N PHE A 116 0.91 2.91 -1.18
CA PHE A 116 1.58 2.07 -2.18
C PHE A 116 0.57 1.23 -2.98
N VAL A 117 -0.35 0.54 -2.30
CA VAL A 117 -1.40 -0.24 -2.95
C VAL A 117 -2.22 0.65 -3.88
N TRP A 118 -2.59 1.86 -3.47
CA TRP A 118 -3.32 2.85 -4.28
C TRP A 118 -2.51 3.47 -5.41
N ASN A 119 -1.23 3.09 -5.56
CA ASN A 119 -0.32 3.61 -6.59
C ASN A 119 -0.07 5.13 -6.44
N THR A 120 -0.13 5.63 -5.21
CA THR A 120 0.07 7.05 -4.87
C THR A 120 1.54 7.45 -4.92
N PHE A 121 2.45 6.47 -4.80
CA PHE A 121 3.91 6.69 -4.81
C PHE A 121 4.42 7.33 -6.11
N LYS A 122 3.72 7.18 -7.25
CA LYS A 122 4.08 7.85 -8.51
C LYS A 122 4.13 9.39 -8.39
N VAL A 123 3.42 9.96 -7.41
CA VAL A 123 3.44 11.41 -7.14
C VAL A 123 4.74 11.82 -6.44
N LEU A 124 5.35 10.91 -5.68
CA LEU A 124 6.56 11.18 -4.89
C LEU A 124 7.76 11.55 -5.77
N GLY A 125 7.92 10.90 -6.93
CA GLY A 125 9.00 11.21 -7.87
C GLY A 125 9.00 12.65 -8.40
N LYS A 126 7.91 13.40 -8.22
CA LYS A 126 7.81 14.83 -8.58
C LYS A 126 8.18 15.77 -7.44
N ASN A 127 8.27 15.29 -6.20
CA ASN A 127 8.55 16.09 -5.02
C ASN A 127 9.48 15.36 -4.05
N TYR A 128 10.75 15.74 -4.08
CA TYR A 128 11.79 15.16 -3.25
C TYR A 128 11.49 15.28 -1.74
N ARG A 129 10.91 16.40 -1.28
CA ARG A 129 10.60 16.60 0.15
C ARG A 129 9.57 15.59 0.67
N LEU A 130 8.54 15.30 -0.13
CA LEU A 130 7.55 14.27 0.21
C LEU A 130 8.19 12.88 0.22
N SER A 131 9.04 12.59 -0.77
CA SER A 131 9.78 11.32 -0.85
C SER A 131 10.68 11.12 0.37
N ASP A 132 11.49 12.12 0.74
CA ASP A 132 12.40 12.07 1.88
C ASP A 132 11.64 11.89 3.20
N SER A 133 10.51 12.56 3.37
CA SER A 133 9.69 12.45 4.59
C SER A 133 9.13 11.04 4.78
N ILE A 134 8.55 10.45 3.73
CA ILE A 134 8.02 9.07 3.76
C ILE A 134 9.17 8.07 3.93
N PHE A 135 10.29 8.27 3.23
CA PHE A 135 11.47 7.43 3.38
C PHE A 135 11.97 7.40 4.84
N ARG A 136 12.10 8.57 5.49
CA ARG A 136 12.49 8.67 6.90
C ARG A 136 11.51 7.99 7.85
N LEU A 137 10.21 8.04 7.54
CA LEU A 137 9.18 7.34 8.30
C LEU A 137 9.38 5.82 8.20
N ILE A 138 9.63 5.29 7.00
CA ILE A 138 9.88 3.86 6.78
C ILE A 138 11.16 3.42 7.51
N GLU A 139 12.25 4.18 7.40
CA GLU A 139 13.51 3.94 8.11
C GLU A 139 13.33 3.88 9.63
N ARG A 140 12.54 4.81 10.18
CA ARG A 140 12.23 4.81 11.61
C ARG A 140 11.47 3.55 12.01
N GLN A 141 10.48 3.14 11.21
CA GLN A 141 9.72 1.94 11.50
C GLN A 141 10.58 0.69 11.46
N MET A 142 11.48 0.56 10.48
CA MET A 142 12.40 -0.58 10.38
C MET A 142 13.27 -0.70 11.63
N LYS A 143 13.78 0.42 12.17
CA LYS A 143 14.54 0.43 13.43
C LYS A 143 13.69 -0.02 14.62
N GLN A 144 12.42 0.40 14.68
CA GLN A 144 11.51 -0.01 15.75
C GLN A 144 11.16 -1.51 15.66
N LEU A 145 11.02 -2.05 14.45
CA LEU A 145 10.72 -3.48 14.26
C LEU A 145 11.83 -4.38 14.82
N ALA A 146 13.10 -3.97 14.77
CA ALA A 146 14.22 -4.74 15.31
C ALA A 146 14.13 -5.02 16.82
N HIS A 147 13.24 -4.31 17.54
CA HIS A 147 12.99 -4.50 18.96
C HIS A 147 11.64 -5.16 19.26
N ARG A 148 10.85 -5.51 18.23
CA ARG A 148 9.57 -6.18 18.39
C ARG A 148 9.75 -7.67 18.17
N ASN A 149 9.27 -8.48 19.11
CA ASN A 149 9.14 -9.91 18.94
C ASN A 149 7.66 -10.22 18.67
N ASP A 150 7.28 -10.30 17.39
CA ASP A 150 5.93 -10.64 16.99
C ASP A 150 5.92 -11.72 15.91
N THR A 151 4.85 -12.54 15.89
CA THR A 151 4.77 -13.69 14.97
C THR A 151 4.73 -13.31 13.49
N TYR A 152 4.62 -12.02 13.18
CA TYR A 152 4.59 -11.47 11.82
C TYR A 152 5.79 -10.56 11.55
N GLU A 153 6.88 -10.69 12.33
CA GLU A 153 8.10 -9.86 12.22
C GLU A 153 8.62 -9.82 10.78
N LEU A 154 8.74 -10.99 10.14
CA LEU A 154 9.26 -11.11 8.77
C LEU A 154 8.27 -10.56 7.73
N ASP A 155 6.96 -10.67 7.95
CA ASP A 155 5.96 -9.99 7.13
C ASP A 155 6.08 -8.45 7.25
N ASN A 156 6.32 -7.92 8.46
CA ASN A 156 6.51 -6.48 8.67
C ASN A 156 7.82 -6.00 8.00
N GLN A 157 8.88 -6.79 8.12
CA GLN A 157 10.18 -6.51 7.51
C GLN A 157 10.07 -6.49 5.98
N ALA A 158 9.43 -7.51 5.39
CA ALA A 158 9.17 -7.57 3.96
C ALA A 158 8.36 -6.36 3.48
N LEU A 159 7.33 -5.94 4.23
CA LEU A 159 6.57 -4.74 3.89
C LEU A 159 7.45 -3.49 3.90
N CYS A 160 8.30 -3.32 4.91
CA CYS A 160 9.21 -2.17 4.97
C CYS A 160 10.21 -2.16 3.80
N LEU A 161 10.78 -3.32 3.47
CA LEU A 161 11.71 -3.46 2.34
C LEU A 161 11.03 -3.11 1.02
N LEU A 162 9.81 -3.60 0.77
CA LEU A 162 9.02 -3.23 -0.41
C LEU A 162 8.77 -1.72 -0.49
N LEU A 163 8.30 -1.11 0.61
CA LEU A 163 7.98 0.32 0.64
C LEU A 163 9.23 1.19 0.48
N ARG A 164 10.35 0.80 1.10
CA ARG A 164 11.63 1.52 1.00
C ARG A 164 12.24 1.40 -0.39
N GLY A 165 12.22 0.20 -0.98
CA GLY A 165 12.63 -0.03 -2.37
C GLY A 165 11.82 0.80 -3.36
N ALA A 166 10.50 0.85 -3.17
CA ALA A 166 9.62 1.72 -3.96
C ALA A 166 9.95 3.21 -3.77
N CYS A 167 10.30 3.66 -2.55
CA CYS A 167 10.76 5.03 -2.32
C CYS A 167 12.09 5.32 -3.02
N TYR A 168 13.07 4.42 -2.92
CA TYR A 168 14.36 4.57 -3.60
C TYR A 168 14.21 4.70 -5.11
N ARG A 169 13.27 3.95 -5.71
CA ARG A 169 12.92 4.12 -7.12
C ARG A 169 12.45 5.55 -7.42
N GLN A 170 11.50 6.07 -6.65
CA GLN A 170 11.00 7.45 -6.82
C GLN A 170 12.10 8.50 -6.61
N MET A 171 13.08 8.20 -5.75
CA MET A 171 14.25 9.03 -5.46
C MET A 171 15.42 8.83 -6.46
N LYS A 172 15.22 8.06 -7.53
CA LYS A 172 16.24 7.77 -8.56
C LYS A 172 17.52 7.12 -7.99
N GLN A 173 17.35 6.19 -7.06
CA GLN A 173 18.42 5.36 -6.47
C GLN A 173 18.22 3.88 -6.85
N PRO A 174 18.44 3.50 -8.12
CA PRO A 174 18.07 2.19 -8.66
C PRO A 174 18.78 1.02 -7.95
N PHE A 175 20.08 1.14 -7.66
CA PHE A 175 20.84 0.10 -6.98
C PHE A 175 20.27 -0.24 -5.59
N ARG A 176 19.96 0.79 -4.79
CA ARG A 176 19.36 0.62 -3.46
C ARG A 176 17.93 0.11 -3.54
N ALA A 177 17.18 0.55 -4.55
CA ALA A 177 15.83 0.04 -4.80
C ALA A 177 15.87 -1.47 -5.05
N LEU A 178 16.71 -1.92 -5.99
CA LEU A 178 16.85 -3.34 -6.32
C LEU A 178 17.33 -4.17 -5.13
N GLN A 179 18.29 -3.65 -4.34
CA GLN A 179 18.77 -4.32 -3.13
C GLN A 179 17.65 -4.62 -2.13
N ASP A 180 16.80 -3.62 -1.84
CA ASP A 180 15.67 -3.80 -0.91
C ASP A 180 14.58 -4.73 -1.47
N LEU A 181 14.29 -4.60 -2.76
CA LEU A 181 13.26 -5.41 -3.42
C LEU A 181 13.70 -6.87 -3.52
N GLU A 182 14.98 -7.14 -3.79
CA GLU A 182 15.56 -8.47 -3.74
C GLU A 182 15.52 -9.05 -2.31
N ALA A 183 15.93 -8.25 -1.31
CA ALA A 183 15.82 -8.67 0.09
C ALA A 183 14.37 -8.99 0.49
N CYS A 184 13.38 -8.24 0.00
CA CYS A 184 11.96 -8.54 0.21
C CYS A 184 11.56 -9.87 -0.41
N MET A 185 11.99 -10.16 -1.64
CA MET A 185 11.67 -11.41 -2.33
C MET A 185 12.33 -12.62 -1.65
N ASN A 186 13.53 -12.46 -1.08
CA ASN A 186 14.24 -13.52 -0.37
C ASN A 186 13.58 -13.94 0.96
N LEU A 187 12.61 -13.17 1.45
CA LEU A 187 11.81 -13.53 2.63
C LEU A 187 10.62 -14.47 2.29
N GLU A 188 10.44 -14.86 1.02
CA GLU A 188 9.27 -15.60 0.53
C GLU A 188 8.89 -16.83 1.38
N SER A 189 9.87 -17.67 1.74
CA SER A 189 9.63 -18.89 2.52
C SER A 189 9.40 -18.65 4.02
N HIS A 190 9.56 -17.41 4.48
CA HIS A 190 9.50 -17.06 5.90
C HIS A 190 8.35 -16.12 6.26
N VAL A 191 7.76 -15.44 5.27
CA VAL A 191 6.54 -14.62 5.43
C VAL A 191 5.36 -15.54 5.76
N LYS A 192 4.60 -15.20 6.79
CA LYS A 192 3.50 -16.02 7.30
C LYS A 192 2.19 -15.83 6.53
N GLU A 193 1.85 -14.60 6.16
CA GLU A 193 0.54 -14.27 5.60
C GLU A 193 0.61 -13.40 4.34
N ASP A 194 1.43 -12.35 4.35
CA ASP A 194 1.43 -11.32 3.30
C ASP A 194 2.27 -11.70 2.08
N THR A 195 2.00 -12.86 1.49
CA THR A 195 2.74 -13.37 0.32
C THR A 195 2.61 -12.51 -0.93
N TYR A 196 1.65 -11.58 -0.95
CA TYR A 196 1.51 -10.62 -2.03
C TYR A 196 2.73 -9.68 -2.16
N LEU A 197 3.47 -9.47 -1.07
CA LEU A 197 4.62 -8.55 -1.02
C LEU A 197 5.68 -8.92 -2.05
N MET A 198 6.00 -10.21 -2.19
CA MET A 198 7.02 -10.69 -3.12
C MET A 198 6.63 -10.46 -4.58
N ALA A 199 5.36 -10.66 -4.92
CA ALA A 199 4.85 -10.38 -6.26
C ALA A 199 4.93 -8.88 -6.60
N TYR A 200 4.57 -8.02 -5.64
CA TYR A 200 4.68 -6.57 -5.81
C TYR A 200 6.14 -6.10 -5.87
N ALA A 201 7.04 -6.71 -5.09
CA ALA A 201 8.47 -6.41 -5.11
C ALA A 201 9.09 -6.75 -6.48
N CYS A 202 8.78 -7.93 -7.02
CA CYS A 202 9.25 -8.37 -8.34
C CYS A 202 8.79 -7.40 -9.45
N VAL A 203 7.51 -7.01 -9.44
CA VAL A 203 6.99 -6.01 -10.39
C VAL A 203 7.69 -4.66 -10.21
N GLU A 204 7.90 -4.21 -8.97
CA GLU A 204 8.58 -2.95 -8.72
C GLU A 204 10.04 -2.98 -9.19
N SER A 205 10.75 -4.11 -9.08
CA SER A 205 12.10 -4.29 -9.64
C SER A 205 12.11 -4.15 -11.17
N GLY A 206 11.14 -4.78 -11.84
CA GLY A 206 10.98 -4.59 -13.29
C GLY A 206 10.72 -3.13 -13.67
N LEU A 207 9.96 -2.40 -12.85
CA LEU A 207 9.75 -0.96 -13.03
C LEU A 207 11.01 -0.12 -12.75
N VAL A 208 11.91 -0.56 -11.87
CA VAL A 208 13.25 0.06 -11.71
C VAL A 208 14.07 -0.14 -12.97
N HIS A 209 14.10 -1.35 -13.54
CA HIS A 209 14.80 -1.61 -14.81
C HIS A 209 14.24 -0.77 -15.96
N ALA A 210 12.93 -0.57 -16.00
CA ALA A 210 12.28 0.31 -16.97
C ALA A 210 12.70 1.77 -16.82
N ASP A 211 12.82 2.27 -15.59
CA ASP A 211 13.28 3.65 -15.33
C ASP A 211 14.73 3.85 -15.80
N GLU A 212 15.55 2.80 -15.78
CA GLU A 212 16.93 2.75 -16.29
C GLU A 212 17.02 2.38 -17.78
N GLN A 213 15.88 2.38 -18.51
CA GLN A 213 15.79 2.07 -19.95
C GLN A 213 16.21 0.65 -20.35
N ASN A 214 16.33 -0.27 -19.39
CA ASN A 214 16.58 -1.69 -19.64
C ASN A 214 15.25 -2.41 -19.91
N TYR A 215 14.60 -2.09 -21.05
CA TYR A 215 13.22 -2.48 -21.32
C TYR A 215 13.01 -4.00 -21.47
N ASP A 216 13.94 -4.73 -22.08
CA ASP A 216 13.85 -6.19 -22.21
C ASP A 216 13.87 -6.89 -20.84
N LEU A 217 14.79 -6.45 -19.97
CA LEU A 217 14.86 -6.95 -18.59
C LEU A 217 13.61 -6.57 -17.81
N ALA A 218 13.13 -5.33 -17.94
CA ALA A 218 11.90 -4.88 -17.31
C ALA A 218 10.68 -5.74 -17.68
N ILE A 219 10.50 -6.00 -18.99
CA ILE A 219 9.38 -6.81 -19.50
C ILE A 219 9.48 -8.24 -18.98
N SER A 220 10.67 -8.87 -19.09
CA SER A 220 10.86 -10.25 -18.65
C SER A 220 10.63 -10.42 -17.15
N THR A 221 11.15 -9.53 -16.31
CA THR A 221 10.91 -9.53 -14.86
C THR A 221 9.43 -9.35 -14.51
N ILE A 222 8.72 -8.42 -15.17
CA ILE A 222 7.29 -8.18 -14.93
C ILE A 222 6.44 -9.39 -15.34
N GLU A 223 6.77 -10.04 -16.45
CA GLU A 223 6.09 -11.25 -16.90
C GLU A 223 6.37 -12.46 -15.99
N GLU A 224 7.60 -12.57 -15.48
CA GLU A 224 7.96 -13.60 -14.51
C GLU A 224 7.12 -13.47 -13.23
N ALA A 225 6.95 -12.25 -12.71
CA ALA A 225 6.12 -12.01 -11.52
C ALA A 225 4.70 -12.58 -11.67
N LYS A 226 4.11 -12.46 -12.87
CA LYS A 226 2.78 -12.99 -13.19
C LYS A 226 2.73 -14.52 -13.23
N LYS A 227 3.83 -15.17 -13.64
CA LYS A 227 3.93 -16.63 -13.75
C LYS A 227 4.26 -17.28 -12.40
N LYS A 228 5.23 -16.71 -11.68
CA LYS A 228 5.75 -17.23 -10.42
C LYS A 228 4.74 -17.12 -9.27
N TYR A 229 4.07 -15.98 -9.15
CA TYR A 229 3.22 -15.69 -7.99
C TYR A 229 1.72 -15.82 -8.34
N THR A 230 0.98 -16.62 -7.57
CA THR A 230 -0.47 -16.79 -7.73
C THR A 230 -1.18 -16.97 -6.38
N GLY A 231 -2.50 -16.75 -6.34
CA GLY A 231 -3.33 -17.05 -5.17
C GLY A 231 -3.21 -16.06 -4.01
N PHE A 232 -2.53 -14.94 -4.19
CA PHE A 232 -2.28 -13.94 -3.13
C PHE A 232 -3.32 -12.82 -3.10
N SER A 233 -3.38 -12.08 -1.98
CA SER A 233 -4.27 -10.92 -1.82
C SER A 233 -3.93 -9.81 -2.82
N LEU A 234 -4.93 -9.17 -3.43
CA LEU A 234 -4.73 -8.11 -4.43
C LEU A 234 -4.06 -8.56 -5.75
N GLN A 235 -4.08 -9.86 -6.08
CA GLN A 235 -3.54 -10.36 -7.36
C GLN A 235 -4.18 -9.68 -8.58
N SER A 236 -5.51 -9.55 -8.63
CA SER A 236 -6.18 -8.87 -9.76
C SER A 236 -5.72 -7.41 -9.90
N ARG A 237 -5.47 -6.72 -8.77
CA ARG A 237 -4.97 -5.34 -8.78
C ARG A 237 -3.54 -5.28 -9.33
N LEU A 238 -2.68 -6.20 -8.94
CA LEU A 238 -1.33 -6.29 -9.50
C LEU A 238 -1.37 -6.60 -11.00
N HIS A 239 -2.25 -7.50 -11.44
CA HIS A 239 -2.41 -7.80 -12.87
C HIS A 239 -2.82 -6.57 -13.70
N PHE A 240 -3.71 -5.72 -13.18
CA PHE A 240 -4.02 -4.45 -13.84
C PHE A 240 -2.79 -3.53 -13.94
N ARG A 241 -1.98 -3.43 -12.86
CA ARG A 241 -0.72 -2.67 -12.87
C ARG A 241 0.27 -3.24 -13.90
N ILE A 242 0.43 -4.56 -13.93
CA ILE A 242 1.29 -5.28 -14.89
C ILE A 242 0.85 -5.00 -16.31
N HIS A 243 -0.45 -5.13 -16.61
CA HIS A 243 -0.95 -4.89 -17.97
C HIS A 243 -0.69 -3.45 -18.43
N ALA A 244 -0.99 -2.45 -17.58
CA ALA A 244 -0.72 -1.06 -17.89
C ALA A 244 0.78 -0.79 -18.12
N ALA A 245 1.65 -1.35 -17.27
CA ALA A 245 3.10 -1.20 -17.40
C ALA A 245 3.64 -1.85 -18.68
N LEU A 246 3.24 -3.08 -18.99
CA LEU A 246 3.67 -3.78 -20.19
C LEU A 246 3.22 -3.07 -21.46
N MET A 247 2.06 -2.40 -21.44
CA MET A 247 1.61 -1.62 -22.60
C MET A 247 2.50 -0.41 -22.84
N GLU A 248 2.78 0.37 -21.78
CA GLU A 248 3.69 1.50 -21.85
C GLU A 248 5.12 1.09 -22.29
N LEU A 249 5.61 -0.05 -21.79
CA LEU A 249 6.96 -0.54 -22.13
C LEU A 249 7.07 -1.00 -23.58
N LYS A 250 6.04 -1.67 -24.11
CA LYS A 250 6.01 -2.10 -25.52
C LYS A 250 5.97 -0.91 -26.47
N GLU A 251 5.22 0.14 -26.13
CA GLU A 251 5.22 1.39 -26.89
C GLU A 251 6.61 2.05 -26.90
N LYS A 252 7.28 2.11 -25.74
CA LYS A 252 8.64 2.65 -25.62
C LYS A 252 9.68 1.83 -26.39
N LEU A 253 9.64 0.50 -26.29
CA LEU A 253 10.55 -0.39 -27.00
C LEU A 253 10.43 -0.19 -28.52
N ASN A 254 9.21 -0.15 -29.03
CA ASN A 254 8.93 0.09 -30.44
C ASN A 254 9.39 1.47 -30.92
N ALA A 255 9.46 2.48 -30.04
CA ALA A 255 9.95 3.82 -30.39
C ALA A 255 11.48 3.92 -30.40
N THR A 256 12.19 2.97 -29.79
CA THR A 256 13.67 2.89 -29.77
C THR A 256 14.27 2.01 -30.86
N THR A 257 13.47 1.17 -31.52
CA THR A 257 13.82 0.40 -32.73
C THR A 257 13.54 1.17 -34.01
#